data_AF-A0A0Q7SYX7-F1
#
_entry.id   AF-A0A0Q7SYX7-F1
#
_cell.length_a   1.000
_cell.length_b   1.000
_cell.length_c   1.000
_cell.angle_alpha   90.00
_cell.angle_beta   90.00
_cell.angle_gamma   90.00
#
_symmetry.space_group_name_H-M   'P 1'
#
loop_
_entity.id
_entity.type
_entity.pdbx_description
1 polymer ?
#
loop_
_entity_poly.entity_id
_entity_poly.type
_entity_poly.pdbx_seq_one_letter_code
_entity_poly.pdbx_strand_id
1 'polypeptide(L)'
;MRRFLIAVLTLSAIAGPAAAETRFLAYNASDRVTQALTRGITLEADRGLFGAINVRRIISTSNRGQADIRRGGPDEVRRALPAGSKETAVYSITPEGGGRALGRALCPGSDETWMVLGRVRLARPLTAHAVGRWSDGTYRHCVQLSYDWRGEWAFPPAGGASDDTNAPVAR
;
A
#
# COMPACT_ATOMS: atom_id res chain seq x y z
N MET A 1 -13.96 55.91 -37.03
CA MET A 1 -12.74 55.21 -37.55
C MET A 1 -11.74 55.20 -36.40
N ARG A 2 -11.22 54.15 -35.79
CA ARG A 2 -10.87 52.73 -36.06
C ARG A 2 -10.87 52.08 -34.64
N ARG A 3 -11.71 51.10 -34.32
CA ARG A 3 -11.48 49.64 -34.40
C ARG A 3 -10.11 49.15 -33.90
N PHE A 4 -10.18 48.05 -33.12
CA PHE A 4 -9.16 47.03 -32.84
C PHE A 4 -8.19 47.34 -31.67
N LEU A 5 -7.88 46.47 -30.71
CA LEU A 5 -8.16 45.04 -30.51
C LEU A 5 -8.07 44.70 -29.02
N ILE A 6 -9.01 43.86 -28.62
CA ILE A 6 -9.01 42.89 -27.50
C ILE A 6 -7.58 42.38 -27.23
N ALA A 7 -6.99 42.77 -26.09
CA ALA A 7 -5.83 42.09 -25.54
C ALA A 7 -6.31 40.81 -24.85
N VAL A 8 -6.15 39.70 -25.56
CA VAL A 8 -6.50 38.34 -25.13
C VAL A 8 -5.67 37.97 -23.90
N LEU A 9 -6.37 37.74 -22.77
CA LEU A 9 -5.84 37.00 -21.63
C LEU A 9 -5.49 35.57 -22.07
N THR A 10 -4.22 35.32 -22.35
CA THR A 10 -3.66 33.96 -22.42
C THR A 10 -3.09 33.61 -21.05
N LEU A 11 -3.97 33.27 -20.10
CA LEU A 11 -3.57 32.49 -18.93
C LEU A 11 -3.35 31.04 -19.41
N SER A 12 -2.17 30.79 -19.96
CA SER A 12 -1.66 29.44 -20.18
C SER A 12 -1.33 28.84 -18.81
N ALA A 13 -2.36 28.40 -18.07
CA ALA A 13 -2.17 27.55 -16.92
C ALA A 13 -1.58 26.24 -17.43
N ILE A 14 -0.26 26.10 -17.31
CA ILE A 14 0.43 24.82 -17.42
C ILE A 14 0.01 24.02 -16.18
N ALA A 15 -1.21 23.51 -16.19
CA ALA A 15 -1.64 22.47 -15.28
C ALA A 15 -0.87 21.21 -15.69
N GLY A 16 0.37 21.09 -15.23
CA GLY A 16 1.09 19.82 -15.27
C GLY A 16 0.18 18.74 -14.67
N PRO A 17 0.22 17.51 -15.19
CA PRO A 17 -0.65 16.46 -14.68
C PRO A 17 -0.41 16.37 -13.18
N ALA A 18 -1.46 16.49 -12.39
CA ALA A 18 -1.45 16.03 -11.01
C ALA A 18 -1.37 14.50 -11.06
N ALA A 19 -0.25 13.98 -11.55
CA ALA A 19 0.06 12.57 -11.56
C ALA A 19 0.21 12.18 -10.09
N ALA A 20 -0.74 11.38 -9.61
CA ALA A 20 -0.64 10.78 -8.29
C ALA A 20 0.67 10.00 -8.25
N GLU A 21 1.65 10.54 -7.52
CA GLU A 21 2.97 9.92 -7.44
C GLU A 21 2.84 8.64 -6.62
N THR A 22 3.09 7.51 -7.27
CA THR A 22 3.10 6.20 -6.61
C THR A 22 4.38 6.08 -5.78
N ARG A 23 4.20 5.91 -4.47
CA ARG A 23 5.25 5.76 -3.46
C ARG A 23 5.25 4.34 -2.93
N PHE A 24 6.44 3.82 -2.65
CA PHE A 24 6.65 2.55 -2.00
C PHE A 24 7.19 2.79 -0.60
N LEU A 25 6.46 2.30 0.39
CA LEU A 25 6.74 2.50 1.81
C LEU A 25 7.20 1.17 2.40
N ALA A 26 8.48 1.06 2.73
CA ALA A 26 8.98 -0.16 3.35
C ALA A 26 8.97 -0.08 4.87
N TYR A 27 8.66 -1.25 5.44
CA TYR A 27 8.67 -1.47 6.86
C TYR A 27 9.37 -2.78 7.20
N ASN A 28 10.08 -2.78 8.32
CA ASN A 28 10.68 -3.97 8.92
C ASN A 28 9.80 -4.47 10.07
N ALA A 29 9.84 -5.76 10.38
CA ALA A 29 9.20 -6.28 11.58
C ALA A 29 9.81 -5.66 12.86
N SER A 30 8.96 -5.23 13.79
CA SER A 30 9.36 -4.61 15.06
C SER A 30 9.57 -5.61 16.20
N ASP A 31 9.01 -6.81 16.07
CA ASP A 31 9.01 -7.82 17.11
C ASP A 31 9.23 -9.22 16.52
N ARG A 32 9.51 -10.20 17.38
CA ARG A 32 9.82 -11.59 16.96
C ARG A 32 8.63 -12.31 16.33
N VAL A 33 7.40 -12.02 16.77
CA VAL A 33 6.20 -12.65 16.22
C VAL A 33 5.99 -12.15 14.79
N THR A 34 6.04 -10.84 14.59
CA THR A 34 6.00 -10.22 13.28
C THR A 34 7.12 -10.77 12.42
N GLN A 35 8.37 -10.76 12.90
CA GLN A 35 9.53 -11.26 12.13
C GLN A 35 9.41 -12.72 11.68
N ALA A 36 8.81 -13.58 12.51
CA ALA A 36 8.59 -14.99 12.21
C ALA A 36 7.53 -15.19 11.11
N LEU A 37 6.54 -14.30 11.02
CA LEU A 37 5.43 -14.37 10.06
C LEU A 37 5.74 -13.59 8.78
N THR A 38 6.27 -12.38 8.92
CA THR A 38 6.64 -11.44 7.89
C THR A 38 7.97 -10.79 8.24
N ARG A 39 9.00 -10.92 7.38
CA ARG A 39 10.30 -10.24 7.63
C ARG A 39 10.17 -8.72 7.48
N GLY A 40 9.21 -8.29 6.68
CA GLY A 40 8.82 -6.91 6.45
C GLY A 40 7.68 -6.84 5.45
N ILE A 41 7.24 -5.63 5.15
CA ILE A 41 6.25 -5.36 4.10
C ILE A 41 6.62 -4.09 3.35
N THR A 42 6.20 -4.03 2.09
CA THR A 42 6.25 -2.81 1.28
C THR A 42 4.84 -2.42 0.87
N LEU A 43 4.43 -1.19 1.14
CA LEU A 43 3.13 -0.67 0.71
C LEU A 43 3.34 0.15 -0.56
N GLU A 44 2.65 -0.20 -1.64
CA GLU A 44 2.46 0.69 -2.78
C GLU A 44 1.31 1.62 -2.43
N ALA A 45 1.54 2.93 -2.43
CA ALA A 45 0.55 3.90 -2.05
C ALA A 45 0.65 5.16 -2.90
N ASP A 46 -0.49 5.75 -3.20
CA ASP A 46 -0.54 7.04 -3.89
C ASP A 46 -0.61 8.17 -2.86
N ARG A 47 0.19 9.22 -3.10
CA ARG A 47 0.11 10.46 -2.33
C ARG A 47 -1.10 11.27 -2.83
N GLY A 48 -2.16 11.27 -2.03
CA GLY A 48 -3.34 12.07 -2.25
C GLY A 48 -3.13 13.55 -1.89
N LEU A 49 -4.15 14.35 -2.22
CA LEU A 49 -4.25 15.75 -1.79
C LEU A 49 -4.09 15.85 -0.26
N PHE A 50 -3.40 16.89 0.21
CA PHE A 50 -3.11 17.14 1.63
C PHE A 50 -2.22 16.08 2.32
N GLY A 51 -1.48 15.27 1.55
CA GLY A 51 -0.54 14.28 2.09
C GLY A 51 -1.21 13.00 2.62
N ALA A 52 -2.47 12.76 2.26
CA ALA A 52 -3.12 11.49 2.54
C ALA A 52 -2.43 10.35 1.78
N ILE A 53 -2.18 9.22 2.44
CA ILE A 53 -1.54 8.05 1.83
C ILE A 53 -2.63 7.02 1.54
N ASN A 54 -2.89 6.77 0.27
CA ASN A 54 -3.86 5.76 -0.18
C ASN A 54 -3.13 4.50 -0.62
N VAL A 55 -3.08 3.48 0.24
CA VAL A 55 -2.45 2.20 -0.10
C VAL A 55 -3.22 1.50 -1.21
N ARG A 56 -2.54 1.11 -2.27
CA ARG A 56 -3.11 0.36 -3.39
C ARG A 56 -2.80 -1.11 -3.30
N ARG A 57 -1.58 -1.44 -2.89
CA ARG A 57 -1.08 -2.81 -2.79
C ARG A 57 -0.17 -2.93 -1.59
N ILE A 58 -0.15 -4.10 -0.97
CA ILE A 58 0.80 -4.47 0.08
C ILE A 58 1.55 -5.67 -0.46
N ILE A 59 2.84 -5.48 -0.64
CA ILE A 59 3.78 -6.48 -1.10
C ILE A 59 4.45 -7.01 0.16
N SER A 60 4.03 -8.19 0.61
CA SER A 60 4.64 -8.84 1.77
C SER A 60 5.96 -9.49 1.38
N THR A 61 7.07 -9.16 2.05
CA THR A 61 8.36 -9.82 1.87
C THR A 61 8.47 -11.00 2.84
N SER A 62 7.58 -11.98 2.68
CA SER A 62 7.62 -13.19 3.51
C SER A 62 8.72 -14.15 3.02
N ASN A 63 9.21 -15.00 3.94
CA ASN A 63 10.12 -16.10 3.60
C ASN A 63 9.44 -17.21 2.76
N ARG A 64 8.13 -17.07 2.50
CA ARG A 64 7.29 -18.01 1.74
C ARG A 64 6.74 -17.41 0.44
N GLY A 65 7.35 -16.32 -0.04
CA GLY A 65 6.98 -15.64 -1.29
C GLY A 65 6.24 -14.32 -1.09
N GLN A 66 6.04 -13.59 -2.18
CA GLN A 66 5.26 -12.36 -2.22
C GLN A 66 3.77 -12.71 -2.30
N ALA A 67 2.94 -12.03 -1.50
CA ALA A 67 1.49 -12.19 -1.52
C ALA A 67 0.87 -10.90 -2.05
N ASP A 68 -0.08 -11.05 -2.96
CA ASP A 68 -0.90 -9.96 -3.41
C ASP A 68 -2.10 -9.76 -2.49
N ILE A 69 -2.50 -8.51 -2.40
CA ILE A 69 -3.62 -8.11 -1.58
C ILE A 69 -4.50 -7.12 -2.34
N ARG A 70 -5.78 -7.11 -2.01
CA ARG A 70 -6.76 -6.21 -2.62
C ARG A 70 -7.47 -5.42 -1.54
N ARG A 71 -7.60 -4.12 -1.74
CA ARG A 71 -8.35 -3.26 -0.81
C ARG A 71 -9.82 -3.70 -0.75
N GLY A 72 -10.35 -3.77 0.46
CA GLY A 72 -11.74 -4.13 0.74
C GLY A 72 -11.87 -5.49 1.45
N GLY A 73 -13.09 -5.74 1.92
CA GLY A 73 -13.48 -6.96 2.62
C GLY A 73 -14.79 -6.75 3.38
N PRO A 74 -15.37 -7.83 3.94
CA PRO A 74 -16.60 -7.76 4.73
C PRO A 74 -16.43 -6.91 5.99
N ASP A 75 -17.50 -6.25 6.44
CA ASP A 75 -17.47 -5.40 7.64
C ASP A 75 -17.22 -6.21 8.92
N GLU A 76 -17.59 -7.49 8.91
CA GLU A 76 -17.30 -8.49 9.94
C GLU A 76 -15.82 -8.55 10.30
N VAL A 77 -14.93 -8.32 9.32
CA VAL A 77 -13.49 -8.33 9.52
C VAL A 77 -13.07 -7.28 10.54
N ARG A 78 -13.67 -6.08 10.48
CA ARG A 78 -13.37 -4.99 11.43
C ARG A 78 -13.95 -5.30 12.82
N ARG A 79 -15.11 -5.96 12.87
CA ARG A 79 -15.77 -6.34 14.13
C ARG A 79 -15.04 -7.46 14.87
N ALA A 80 -14.28 -8.30 14.15
CA ALA A 80 -13.48 -9.36 14.73
C ALA A 80 -12.20 -8.86 15.41
N LEU A 81 -11.84 -7.58 15.26
CA LEU A 81 -10.64 -7.02 15.87
C LEU A 81 -10.76 -6.91 17.39
N PRO A 82 -9.62 -6.98 18.12
CA PRO A 82 -9.60 -6.73 19.56
C PRO A 82 -10.22 -5.38 19.93
N ALA A 83 -10.88 -5.32 21.09
CA ALA A 83 -11.45 -4.08 21.60
C ALA A 83 -10.38 -2.98 21.72
N GLY A 84 -10.70 -1.78 21.21
CA GLY A 84 -9.78 -0.63 21.22
C GLY A 84 -8.84 -0.53 20.02
N SER A 85 -8.90 -1.48 19.08
CA SER A 85 -8.16 -1.39 17.80
C SER A 85 -8.57 -0.12 17.03
N LYS A 86 -7.59 0.56 16.44
CA LYS A 86 -7.76 1.81 15.67
C LYS A 86 -7.63 1.60 14.17
N GLU A 87 -7.25 0.39 13.78
CA GLU A 87 -6.99 -0.09 12.44
C GLU A 87 -8.33 -0.34 11.72
N THR A 88 -8.47 0.20 10.51
CA THR A 88 -9.75 0.19 9.80
C THR A 88 -9.65 -0.14 8.33
N ALA A 89 -8.46 -0.04 7.73
CA ALA A 89 -8.28 -0.28 6.31
C ALA A 89 -8.15 -1.79 6.05
N VAL A 90 -9.20 -2.40 5.51
CA VAL A 90 -9.25 -3.85 5.22
C VAL A 90 -8.67 -4.15 3.85
N TYR A 91 -7.89 -5.22 3.78
CA TYR A 91 -7.37 -5.79 2.54
C TYR A 91 -7.53 -7.31 2.55
N SER A 92 -8.06 -7.90 1.50
CA SER A 92 -8.06 -9.35 1.33
C SER A 92 -6.67 -9.84 0.91
N ILE A 93 -6.24 -10.96 1.45
CA ILE A 93 -5.05 -11.67 0.98
C ILE A 93 -5.50 -12.62 -0.12
N THR A 94 -5.03 -12.40 -1.35
CA THR A 94 -5.45 -13.25 -2.46
C THR A 94 -4.69 -14.58 -2.41
N PRO A 95 -5.28 -15.72 -2.79
CA PRO A 95 -4.63 -17.02 -2.62
C PRO A 95 -3.51 -17.28 -3.63
N GLU A 96 -3.39 -16.48 -4.69
CA GLU A 96 -2.39 -16.62 -5.74
C GLU A 96 -0.97 -16.30 -5.25
N GLY A 97 0.04 -16.79 -5.98
CA GLY A 97 1.44 -16.60 -5.62
C GLY A 97 1.74 -17.14 -4.21
N GLY A 98 2.35 -16.30 -3.37
CA GLY A 98 2.65 -16.62 -1.97
C GLY A 98 1.47 -16.41 -1.01
N GLY A 99 0.31 -15.94 -1.49
CA GLY A 99 -0.77 -15.49 -0.62
C GLY A 99 -1.48 -16.60 0.15
N ARG A 100 -1.64 -17.81 -0.42
CA ARG A 100 -2.13 -18.98 0.34
C ARG A 100 -1.20 -19.37 1.48
N ALA A 101 0.11 -19.33 1.24
CA ALA A 101 1.11 -19.65 2.27
C ALA A 101 1.13 -18.58 3.37
N LEU A 102 1.00 -17.30 3.00
CA LEU A 102 0.87 -16.20 3.95
C LEU A 102 -0.42 -16.31 4.77
N GLY A 103 -1.57 -16.52 4.11
CA GLY A 103 -2.87 -16.67 4.77
C GLY A 103 -2.85 -17.79 5.81
N ARG A 104 -2.32 -18.96 5.46
CA ARG A 104 -2.16 -20.09 6.41
C ARG A 104 -1.18 -19.79 7.55
N ALA A 105 -0.15 -18.99 7.30
CA ALA A 105 0.79 -18.60 8.33
C ALA A 105 0.17 -17.62 9.33
N LEU A 106 -0.64 -16.67 8.83
CA LEU A 106 -1.29 -15.65 9.64
C LEU A 106 -2.54 -16.17 10.37
N CYS A 107 -3.33 -16.99 9.70
CA CYS A 107 -4.59 -17.57 10.19
C CYS A 107 -4.64 -19.08 9.87
N PRO A 108 -4.01 -19.93 10.69
CA PRO A 108 -4.03 -21.37 10.48
C PRO A 108 -5.47 -21.93 10.48
N GLY A 109 -5.83 -22.64 9.41
CA GLY A 109 -7.13 -23.31 9.28
C GLY A 109 -8.30 -22.42 8.82
N SER A 110 -8.07 -21.14 8.51
CA SER A 110 -9.11 -20.31 7.88
C SER A 110 -9.25 -20.58 6.39
N ASP A 111 -10.47 -20.46 5.86
CA ASP A 111 -10.77 -20.55 4.43
C ASP A 111 -10.36 -19.27 3.68
N GLU A 112 -10.57 -18.12 4.32
CA GLU A 112 -10.23 -16.80 3.79
C GLU A 112 -9.47 -15.99 4.84
N THR A 113 -8.58 -15.09 4.39
CA THR A 113 -7.76 -14.26 5.28
C THR A 113 -7.72 -12.80 4.80
N TRP A 114 -7.85 -11.87 5.73
CA TRP A 114 -7.72 -10.44 5.52
C TRP A 114 -6.66 -9.85 6.42
N MET A 115 -6.10 -8.72 5.98
CA MET A 115 -5.24 -7.87 6.78
C MET A 115 -5.93 -6.52 7.00
N VAL A 116 -5.96 -6.04 8.24
CA VAL A 116 -6.49 -4.73 8.59
C VAL A 116 -5.34 -3.83 9.03
N LEU A 117 -5.13 -2.72 8.31
CA LEU A 117 -4.07 -1.78 8.59
C LEU A 117 -4.55 -0.54 9.35
N GLY A 118 -3.63 0.01 10.13
CA GLY A 118 -3.72 1.36 10.67
C GLY A 118 -3.58 2.43 9.59
N ARG A 119 -3.76 3.69 10.01
CA ARG A 119 -3.47 4.83 9.14
C ARG A 119 -1.99 4.86 8.81
N VAL A 120 -1.68 4.72 7.52
CA VAL A 120 -0.32 4.80 7.01
C VAL A 120 0.16 6.24 7.06
N ARG A 121 1.34 6.46 7.64
CA ARG A 121 2.01 7.75 7.78
C ARG A 121 3.49 7.57 7.49
N LEU A 122 4.10 8.54 6.80
CA LEU A 122 5.54 8.54 6.55
C LEU A 122 6.31 8.65 7.86
N ALA A 123 7.45 7.96 7.93
CA ALA A 123 8.36 7.98 9.08
C ALA A 123 7.69 7.58 10.41
N ARG A 124 6.63 6.76 10.37
CA ARG A 124 5.92 6.28 11.55
C ARG A 124 5.77 4.76 11.52
N PRO A 125 5.74 4.10 12.68
CA PRO A 125 5.41 2.68 12.77
C PRO A 125 4.00 2.39 12.23
N LEU A 126 3.78 1.13 11.85
CA LEU A 126 2.52 0.63 11.34
C LEU A 126 2.09 -0.61 12.12
N THR A 127 0.81 -0.62 12.52
CA THR A 127 0.15 -1.81 13.07
C THR A 127 -0.75 -2.43 12.00
N ALA A 128 -0.73 -3.76 11.94
CA ALA A 128 -1.63 -4.55 11.11
C ALA A 128 -2.24 -5.69 11.93
N HIS A 129 -3.43 -6.15 11.56
CA HIS A 129 -4.08 -7.32 12.13
C HIS A 129 -4.40 -8.31 11.04
N ALA A 130 -4.22 -9.60 11.29
CA ALA A 130 -4.77 -10.64 10.43
C ALA A 130 -6.09 -11.15 11.02
N VAL A 131 -7.07 -11.34 10.15
CA VAL A 131 -8.39 -11.89 10.50
C VAL A 131 -8.69 -13.00 9.51
N GLY A 132 -9.15 -14.14 10.00
CA GLY A 132 -9.56 -15.28 9.19
C GLY A 132 -11.05 -15.51 9.26
N ARG A 133 -11.59 -16.18 8.24
CA ARG A 133 -12.95 -16.76 8.25
C ARG A 133 -12.85 -18.27 8.20
N TRP A 134 -13.55 -18.95 9.08
CA TRP A 134 -13.61 -20.41 9.15
C TRP A 134 -14.84 -20.96 8.44
N SER A 135 -14.86 -22.28 8.26
CA SER A 135 -15.93 -23.01 7.59
C SER A 135 -17.30 -22.86 8.25
N ASP A 136 -17.32 -22.50 9.53
CA ASP A 136 -18.52 -22.15 10.29
C ASP A 136 -19.05 -20.73 10.00
N GLY A 137 -18.37 -19.99 9.12
CA GLY A 137 -18.69 -18.61 8.75
C GLY A 137 -18.19 -17.55 9.75
N THR A 138 -17.55 -17.95 10.85
CA THR A 138 -17.09 -17.03 11.90
C THR A 138 -15.81 -16.34 11.51
N TYR A 139 -15.76 -15.02 11.75
CA TYR A 139 -14.55 -14.21 11.62
C TYR A 139 -13.82 -14.16 12.97
N ARG A 140 -12.51 -14.43 12.96
CA ARG A 140 -11.68 -14.40 14.18
C ARG A 140 -10.39 -13.64 13.94
N HIS A 141 -10.00 -12.80 14.90
CA HIS A 141 -8.65 -12.22 14.91
C HIS A 141 -7.62 -13.32 15.16
N CYS A 142 -6.58 -13.34 14.34
CA CYS A 142 -5.54 -14.38 14.40
C CYS A 142 -4.26 -13.83 15.05
N VAL A 143 -3.80 -12.67 14.59
CA VAL A 143 -2.53 -12.08 15.04
C VAL A 143 -2.48 -10.58 14.80
N GLN A 144 -1.74 -9.87 15.65
CA GLN A 144 -1.33 -8.48 15.42
C GLN A 144 0.13 -8.47 14.96
N LEU A 145 0.44 -7.65 13.96
CA LEU A 145 1.75 -7.45 13.40
C LEU A 145 2.15 -5.98 13.63
N SER A 146 3.40 -5.76 14.05
CA SER A 146 3.95 -4.44 14.34
C SER A 146 5.21 -4.22 13.51
N TYR A 147 5.25 -3.07 12.83
CA TYR A 147 6.30 -2.75 11.90
C TYR A 147 6.91 -1.36 12.11
N ASP A 148 8.23 -1.29 11.95
CA ASP A 148 9.01 -0.06 12.01
C ASP A 148 9.26 0.49 10.62
N TRP A 149 9.18 1.82 10.51
CA TRP A 149 9.48 2.53 9.28
C TRP A 149 10.93 2.28 8.85
N ARG A 150 11.12 1.88 7.59
CA ARG A 150 12.45 1.74 6.99
C ARG A 150 12.78 2.87 6.02
N GLY A 151 11.84 3.23 5.14
CA GLY A 151 12.09 4.23 4.12
C GLY A 151 11.05 4.27 3.01
N GLU A 152 11.19 5.27 2.15
CA GLU A 152 10.33 5.54 0.99
C GLU A 152 11.17 5.52 -0.28
N TRP A 153 10.61 5.00 -1.37
CA TRP A 153 11.11 5.26 -2.72
C TRP A 153 9.93 5.49 -3.68
N ALA A 154 10.21 6.10 -4.83
CA ALA A 154 9.24 6.33 -5.89
C ALA A 154 9.81 5.78 -7.19
N PHE A 155 8.94 5.34 -8.11
CA PHE A 155 9.37 5.21 -9.50
C PHE A 155 9.46 6.61 -10.12
N PRO A 156 10.48 6.89 -10.95
CA PRO A 156 10.48 8.12 -11.73
C PRO A 156 9.19 8.19 -12.56
N PRO A 157 8.59 9.38 -12.71
CA PRO A 157 7.38 9.53 -13.50
C PRO A 157 7.62 9.01 -14.92
N ALA A 158 6.70 8.18 -15.43
CA ALA A 158 6.73 7.73 -16.81
C ALA A 158 6.44 8.93 -17.72
N GLY A 159 7.49 9.64 -18.14
CA GLY A 159 7.33 10.87 -18.93
C GLY A 159 8.54 11.77 -19.07
N GLY A 160 9.73 11.39 -18.58
CA GLY A 160 10.96 12.02 -19.03
C GLY A 160 11.38 11.39 -20.34
N ALA A 161 11.05 11.99 -21.49
CA ALA A 161 11.84 11.75 -22.69
C ALA A 161 13.29 12.04 -22.30
N SER A 162 14.13 11.01 -22.26
CA SER A 162 15.56 11.20 -22.23
C SER A 162 15.90 11.98 -23.49
N ASP A 163 16.37 13.20 -23.30
CA ASP A 163 16.97 13.98 -24.37
C ASP A 163 18.34 13.33 -24.66
N ASP A 164 18.30 12.16 -25.30
CA ASP A 164 19.47 11.33 -25.68
C ASP A 164 20.30 12.00 -26.79
N THR A 165 19.98 13.25 -27.14
CA THR A 165 20.67 14.07 -28.14
C THR A 165 22.14 14.35 -27.79
N ASN A 166 22.56 14.17 -26.52
CA ASN A 166 23.93 14.46 -26.06
C ASN A 166 24.67 13.27 -25.43
N ALA A 167 24.25 12.02 -25.65
CA ALA A 167 25.05 10.88 -25.21
C ALA A 167 26.37 10.80 -26.02
N PRO A 168 27.56 10.89 -25.39
CA PRO A 168 28.82 10.78 -26.11
C PRO A 168 28.96 9.35 -26.67
N VAL A 169 28.97 9.25 -28.00
CA VAL A 169 29.32 8.00 -28.68
C VAL A 169 30.82 7.79 -28.51
N ALA A 170 31.22 6.79 -27.71
CA ALA A 170 32.60 6.35 -27.66
C ALA A 170 32.99 5.85 -29.06
N ARG A 171 34.02 6.47 -29.65
CA ARG A 171 34.76 5.98 -30.81
C ARG A 171 36.16 5.60 -30.35
#